data_AF-A0A318DUU4-F1
#
_entry.id   AF-A0A318DUU4-F1
#
_cell.length_a   1.000
_cell.length_b   1.000
_cell.length_c   1.000
_cell.angle_alpha   90.00
_cell.angle_beta   90.00
_cell.angle_gamma   90.00
#
_symmetry.space_group_name_H-M   'P 1'
#
loop_
_entity.id
_entity.type
_entity.pdbx_description
1 polymer ?
#
loop_
_entity_poly.entity_id
_entity_poly.type
_entity_poly.pdbx_seq_one_letter_code
_entity_poly.pdbx_strand_id
1 'polypeptide(L)'
;MGLLTSLNRQQRRAAIKQLQADNAKQPVTMTAIDLANWPKKLPPGLEYAWRSRTFLAQLYREPNGLRLSVNRSTTMGDRWDENITWDELMRVKAECGFGGYWAVEVFPPEQHVVNVANMRHLWLLDAAPDFAWKRVA
;
A
#
# COMPACT_ATOMS: atom_id res chain seq x y z
N MET A 1 -11.43 7.36 0.01
CA MET A 1 -10.69 8.33 0.84
C MET A 1 -11.51 9.62 1.02
N GLY A 2 -12.67 9.55 1.68
CA GLY A 2 -13.57 10.73 1.84
C GLY A 2 -14.51 10.67 3.04
N LEU A 3 -14.31 9.71 3.94
CA LEU A 3 -15.25 9.42 5.04
C LEU A 3 -14.97 10.21 6.33
N LEU A 4 -13.82 10.88 6.45
CA LEU A 4 -13.45 11.63 7.67
C LEU A 4 -13.71 13.15 7.55
N THR A 5 -13.87 13.67 6.33
CA THR A 5 -14.07 15.10 6.05
C THR A 5 -15.51 15.56 6.33
N SER A 6 -16.49 14.67 6.24
CA SER A 6 -17.90 14.94 6.57
C SER A 6 -18.28 14.74 8.05
N LEU A 7 -17.36 14.21 8.87
CA LEU A 7 -17.60 13.91 10.28
C LEU A 7 -17.31 15.12 11.17
N ASN A 8 -18.14 15.29 12.22
CA ASN A 8 -17.84 16.27 13.26
C ASN A 8 -16.60 15.87 14.08
N ARG A 9 -16.05 16.81 14.86
CA ARG A 9 -14.81 16.61 15.63
C ARG A 9 -14.85 15.38 16.55
N GLN A 10 -15.98 15.14 17.22
CA GLN A 10 -16.15 14.01 18.13
C GLN A 10 -16.17 12.68 17.37
N GLN A 11 -16.92 12.61 16.28
CA GLN A 11 -17.00 11.44 15.40
C GLN A 11 -15.63 11.12 14.79
N ARG A 12 -14.88 12.12 14.32
CA ARG A 12 -13.52 11.93 13.79
C ARG A 12 -12.58 11.35 14.85
N ARG A 13 -12.59 11.88 16.08
CA ARG A 13 -11.76 11.38 17.17
C ARG A 13 -12.11 9.94 17.54
N ALA A 14 -13.41 9.60 17.59
CA ALA A 14 -13.86 8.23 17.83
C ALA A 14 -13.42 7.27 16.72
N ALA A 15 -13.56 7.68 15.45
CA ALA A 15 -13.13 6.90 14.30
C ALA A 15 -11.61 6.66 14.30
N ILE A 16 -10.80 7.67 14.62
CA ILE A 16 -9.35 7.53 14.75
C ILE A 16 -8.98 6.57 15.88
N LYS A 17 -9.61 6.71 17.06
CA LYS A 17 -9.35 5.82 18.19
C LYS A 17 -9.70 4.38 17.85
N GLN A 18 -10.82 4.17 17.15
CA GLN A 18 -11.23 2.84 16.68
C GLN A 18 -10.22 2.28 15.67
N LEU A 19 -9.79 3.08 14.70
CA LEU A 19 -8.76 2.69 13.71
C LEU A 19 -7.45 2.27 14.40
N GLN A 20 -6.98 3.06 15.37
CA GLN A 20 -5.77 2.74 16.13
C GLN A 20 -5.92 1.43 16.91
N ALA A 21 -7.06 1.21 17.55
CA ALA A 21 -7.34 -0.04 18.26
C ALA A 21 -7.39 -1.25 17.30
N ASP A 22 -7.98 -1.09 16.12
CA ASP A 22 -8.07 -2.17 15.13
C ASP A 22 -6.73 -2.47 14.47
N ASN A 23 -5.91 -1.46 14.25
CA ASN A 23 -4.53 -1.63 13.78
C ASN A 23 -3.66 -2.32 14.83
N ALA A 24 -3.81 -2.00 16.11
CA ALA A 24 -3.05 -2.64 17.19
C ALA A 24 -3.29 -4.17 17.28
N LYS A 25 -4.47 -4.64 16.84
CA LYS A 25 -4.80 -6.08 16.74
C LYS A 25 -4.14 -6.77 15.55
N GLN A 26 -3.60 -6.03 14.59
CA GLN A 26 -2.96 -6.60 13.40
C GLN A 26 -1.50 -7.03 13.68
N PRO A 27 -0.97 -7.99 12.91
CA PRO A 27 0.43 -8.37 12.96
C PRO A 27 1.38 -7.20 12.70
N VAL A 28 2.62 -7.33 13.17
CA VAL A 28 3.70 -6.34 12.90
C VAL A 28 4.11 -6.40 11.43
N THR A 29 4.23 -7.60 10.89
CA THR A 29 4.66 -7.89 9.51
C THR A 29 3.45 -8.03 8.59
N MET A 30 3.65 -7.85 7.29
CA MET A 30 2.61 -8.05 6.28
C MET A 30 2.12 -9.51 6.31
N THR A 31 0.82 -9.68 6.54
CA THR A 31 0.17 -11.00 6.54
C THR A 31 -0.95 -11.00 5.51
N ALA A 32 -1.06 -12.07 4.73
CA ALA A 32 -2.09 -12.18 3.70
C ALA A 32 -3.50 -12.12 4.32
N ILE A 33 -4.40 -11.38 3.68
CA ILE A 33 -5.79 -11.29 4.08
C ILE A 33 -6.55 -12.46 3.46
N ASP A 34 -7.14 -13.32 4.29
CA ASP A 34 -8.02 -14.39 3.83
C ASP A 34 -9.16 -13.84 2.97
N LEU A 35 -9.40 -14.47 1.81
CA LEU A 35 -10.46 -14.15 0.86
C LEU A 35 -11.85 -14.09 1.53
N ALA A 36 -12.10 -14.89 2.58
CA ALA A 36 -13.35 -14.83 3.33
C ALA A 36 -13.61 -13.46 3.99
N ASN A 37 -12.54 -12.68 4.25
CA ASN A 37 -12.61 -11.35 4.84
C ASN A 37 -12.62 -10.21 3.80
N TRP A 38 -12.65 -10.54 2.51
CA TRP A 38 -12.65 -9.53 1.45
C TRP A 38 -14.04 -8.90 1.26
N PRO A 39 -14.11 -7.63 0.85
CA PRO A 39 -15.38 -7.02 0.52
C PRO A 39 -16.01 -7.69 -0.70
N LYS A 40 -17.35 -7.79 -0.74
CA LYS A 40 -18.09 -8.45 -1.83
C LYS A 40 -17.83 -7.84 -3.22
N LYS A 41 -17.53 -6.55 -3.27
CA LYS A 41 -17.17 -5.84 -4.51
C LYS A 41 -15.70 -5.51 -4.45
N LEU A 42 -14.96 -6.09 -5.38
CA LEU A 42 -13.52 -5.90 -5.50
C LEU A 42 -13.21 -4.97 -6.66
N PRO A 43 -12.16 -4.13 -6.51
CA PRO A 43 -11.59 -3.45 -7.66
C PRO A 43 -11.13 -4.47 -8.72
N PRO A 44 -11.28 -4.16 -10.03
CA PRO A 44 -10.78 -5.02 -11.09
C PRO A 44 -9.29 -5.34 -10.94
N GLY A 45 -8.90 -6.58 -11.25
CA GLY A 45 -7.51 -7.02 -11.25
C GLY A 45 -6.86 -7.24 -9.88
N LEU A 46 -7.55 -6.99 -8.76
CA LEU A 46 -7.01 -7.27 -7.43
C LEU A 46 -6.89 -8.78 -7.20
N GLU A 47 -5.67 -9.29 -7.05
CA GLU A 47 -5.40 -10.73 -6.86
C GLU A 47 -5.12 -11.09 -5.40
N TYR A 48 -4.33 -10.27 -4.70
CA TYR A 48 -3.93 -10.51 -3.32
C TYR A 48 -3.89 -9.21 -2.52
N ALA A 49 -4.07 -9.33 -1.21
CA ALA A 49 -3.92 -8.22 -0.29
C ALA A 49 -3.25 -8.72 1.00
N TRP A 50 -2.39 -7.88 1.56
CA TRP A 50 -1.73 -8.10 2.83
C TRP A 50 -1.99 -6.93 3.76
N ARG A 51 -2.06 -7.21 5.05
CA ARG A 51 -2.19 -6.19 6.08
C ARG A 51 -1.20 -6.41 7.21
N SER A 52 -0.65 -5.32 7.69
CA SER A 52 0.00 -5.20 9.00
C SER A 52 -0.70 -4.10 9.81
N ARG A 53 -0.25 -3.88 11.03
CA ARG A 53 -0.70 -2.74 11.86
C ARG A 53 -0.39 -1.38 11.25
N THR A 54 0.55 -1.30 10.32
CA THR A 54 1.03 -0.04 9.75
C THR A 54 0.66 0.12 8.29
N PHE A 55 0.55 -0.98 7.53
CA PHE A 55 0.40 -0.94 6.09
C PHE A 55 -0.71 -1.86 5.58
N LEU A 56 -1.30 -1.46 4.47
CA LEU A 56 -2.09 -2.30 3.58
C LEU A 56 -1.34 -2.35 2.24
N ALA A 57 -1.15 -3.55 1.72
CA ALA A 57 -0.58 -3.78 0.39
C ALA A 57 -1.54 -4.59 -0.46
N GLN A 58 -1.65 -4.25 -1.74
CA GLN A 58 -2.62 -4.85 -2.66
C GLN A 58 -1.94 -5.13 -4.00
N LEU A 59 -1.93 -6.39 -4.42
CA LEU A 59 -1.37 -6.81 -5.69
C LEU A 59 -2.47 -6.79 -6.76
N TYR A 60 -2.20 -6.06 -7.82
CA TYR A 60 -3.04 -5.98 -9.00
C TYR A 60 -2.36 -6.66 -10.18
N ARG A 61 -3.13 -7.46 -10.92
CA ARG A 61 -2.81 -7.84 -12.30
C ARG A 61 -3.34 -6.76 -13.23
N GLU A 62 -2.41 -6.00 -13.78
CA GLU A 62 -2.65 -5.00 -14.81
C GLU A 62 -2.39 -5.61 -16.19
N PRO A 63 -2.90 -5.02 -17.28
CA PRO A 63 -2.67 -5.56 -18.63
C PRO A 63 -1.18 -5.75 -18.99
N ASN A 64 -0.30 -4.92 -18.43
CA ASN A 64 1.13 -4.88 -18.76
C ASN A 64 2.04 -5.32 -17.59
N GLY A 65 1.51 -6.04 -16.59
CA GLY A 65 2.32 -6.60 -15.51
C GLY A 65 1.65 -6.55 -14.15
N LEU A 66 2.47 -6.70 -13.11
CA LEU A 66 2.01 -6.70 -11.72
C LEU A 66 2.28 -5.36 -11.04
N ARG A 67 1.31 -4.86 -10.31
CA ARG A 67 1.43 -3.63 -9.52
C ARG A 67 1.09 -3.91 -8.06
N LEU A 68 2.06 -3.69 -7.17
CA LEU A 68 1.86 -3.70 -5.72
C LEU A 68 1.60 -2.27 -5.25
N SER A 69 0.36 -2.00 -4.85
CA SER A 69 -0.03 -0.75 -4.22
C SER A 69 0.19 -0.83 -2.72
N VAL A 70 0.81 0.18 -2.12
CA VAL A 70 1.10 0.24 -0.68
C VAL A 70 0.57 1.55 -0.13
N ASN A 71 -0.24 1.46 0.93
CA ASN A 71 -0.68 2.61 1.69
C ASN A 71 -0.45 2.39 3.18
N ARG A 72 -0.16 3.48 3.88
CA ARG A 72 -0.14 3.47 5.34
C ARG A 72 -1.59 3.42 5.86
N SER A 73 -1.82 2.65 6.92
CA SER A 73 -3.11 2.48 7.57
C SER A 73 -3.21 3.22 8.91
N THR A 74 -2.19 3.99 9.28
CA THR A 74 -2.11 4.74 10.54
C THR A 74 -2.36 6.24 10.36
N THR A 75 -2.62 6.92 11.48
CA THR A 75 -2.84 8.35 11.56
C THR A 75 -1.80 9.00 12.47
N MET A 76 -1.41 10.23 12.16
CA MET A 76 -0.62 11.11 13.02
C MET A 76 -1.53 12.22 13.56
N GLY A 77 -1.94 12.12 14.83
CA GLY A 77 -2.92 13.02 15.40
C GLY A 77 -4.29 12.87 14.74
N ASP A 78 -4.76 13.93 14.07
CA ASP A 78 -6.03 13.94 13.35
C ASP A 78 -5.89 13.78 11.82
N ARG A 79 -4.67 13.55 11.32
CA ARG A 79 -4.35 13.37 9.90
C ARG A 79 -3.86 11.97 9.61
N TRP A 80 -3.95 11.56 8.34
CA TRP A 80 -3.26 10.36 7.89
C TRP A 80 -1.76 10.55 8.00
N ASP A 81 -1.04 9.50 8.38
CA ASP A 81 0.41 9.52 8.29
C ASP A 81 0.78 9.29 6.82
N GLU A 82 1.36 10.32 6.20
CA GLU A 82 1.50 10.36 4.75
C GLU A 82 2.85 9.86 4.23
N ASN A 83 3.84 9.67 5.10
CA ASN A 83 5.18 9.30 4.65
C ASN A 83 5.36 7.77 4.64
N ILE A 84 5.75 7.24 3.48
CA ILE A 84 6.25 5.86 3.34
C ILE A 84 7.68 5.96 2.85
N THR A 85 8.62 5.51 3.68
CA THR A 85 10.05 5.56 3.38
C THR A 85 10.45 4.45 2.41
N TRP A 86 11.63 4.61 1.78
CA TRP A 86 12.18 3.58 0.91
C TRP A 86 12.42 2.25 1.63
N ASP A 87 12.98 2.29 2.86
CA ASP A 87 13.21 1.09 3.67
C ASP A 87 11.90 0.36 4.01
N GLU A 88 10.84 1.12 4.30
CA GLU A 88 9.51 0.54 4.54
C GLU A 88 8.92 -0.10 3.28
N LEU A 89 9.07 0.53 2.10
CA LEU A 89 8.64 -0.06 0.84
C LEU A 89 9.41 -1.36 0.53
N MET A 90 10.73 -1.37 0.75
CA MET A 90 11.55 -2.56 0.60
C MET A 90 11.10 -3.69 1.54
N ARG A 91 10.86 -3.36 2.82
CA ARG A 91 10.35 -4.31 3.80
C ARG A 91 8.98 -4.86 3.39
N VAL A 92 8.01 -3.99 3.09
CA VAL A 92 6.64 -4.40 2.70
C VAL A 92 6.67 -5.30 1.47
N LYS A 93 7.43 -4.92 0.43
CA LYS A 93 7.62 -5.73 -0.77
C LYS A 93 8.20 -7.11 -0.43
N ALA A 94 9.22 -7.18 0.41
CA ALA A 94 9.83 -8.44 0.84
C ALA A 94 8.85 -9.32 1.62
N GLU A 95 8.15 -8.75 2.60
CA GLU A 95 7.16 -9.46 3.43
C GLU A 95 5.93 -9.93 2.63
N CYS A 96 5.60 -9.26 1.52
CA CYS A 96 4.57 -9.73 0.58
C CYS A 96 5.07 -10.84 -0.38
N GLY A 97 6.32 -11.31 -0.24
CA GLY A 97 6.90 -12.38 -1.04
C GLY A 97 7.69 -11.92 -2.27
N PHE A 98 7.84 -10.61 -2.49
CA PHE A 98 8.47 -10.04 -3.67
C PHE A 98 9.90 -9.54 -3.42
N GLY A 99 10.57 -10.01 -2.37
CA GLY A 99 11.90 -9.53 -1.99
C GLY A 99 12.97 -9.69 -3.08
N GLY A 100 12.84 -10.73 -3.92
CA GLY A 100 13.74 -10.99 -5.05
C GLY A 100 13.36 -10.30 -6.36
N TYR A 101 12.22 -9.63 -6.44
CA TYR A 101 11.76 -8.98 -7.67
C TYR A 101 12.44 -7.63 -7.84
N TRP A 102 12.58 -7.17 -9.08
CA TRP A 102 12.83 -5.75 -9.33
C TRP A 102 11.51 -4.99 -9.24
N ALA A 103 11.55 -3.75 -8.75
CA ALA A 103 10.37 -2.92 -8.66
C ALA A 103 10.71 -1.47 -9.01
N VAL A 104 9.79 -0.80 -9.70
CA VAL A 104 9.95 0.62 -10.07
C VAL A 104 8.73 1.43 -9.67
N GLU A 105 8.96 2.67 -9.28
CA GLU A 105 7.92 3.68 -9.16
C GLU A 105 8.02 4.61 -10.37
N VAL A 106 6.88 4.82 -11.04
CA VAL A 106 6.81 5.60 -12.26
C VAL A 106 6.29 6.98 -11.92
N PHE A 107 7.07 8.01 -12.24
CA PHE A 107 6.67 9.40 -12.13
C PHE A 107 6.17 9.86 -13.51
N PRO A 108 4.86 10.09 -13.67
CA PRO A 108 4.31 10.45 -14.97
C PRO A 108 4.64 11.91 -15.34
N PRO A 109 4.57 12.28 -16.62
CA PRO A 109 4.50 13.68 -17.04
C PRO A 109 3.36 14.42 -16.34
N GLU A 110 3.50 15.74 -16.16
CA GLU A 110 2.58 16.57 -15.37
C GLU A 110 1.12 16.39 -15.77
N GLN A 111 0.83 16.36 -17.08
CA GLN A 111 -0.54 16.19 -17.58
C GLN A 111 -1.19 14.83 -17.25
N HIS A 112 -0.40 13.88 -16.78
CA HIS A 112 -0.85 12.54 -16.39
C HIS A 112 -0.76 12.31 -14.87
N VAL A 113 -0.43 13.35 -14.09
CA VAL A 113 -0.38 13.26 -12.63
C VAL A 113 -1.79 13.09 -12.08
N VAL A 114 -1.99 12.01 -11.31
CA VAL A 114 -3.20 11.76 -10.54
C VAL A 114 -2.81 11.61 -9.07
N ASN A 115 -3.11 12.62 -8.25
CA ASN A 115 -2.79 12.63 -6.82
C ASN A 115 -4.06 12.73 -5.97
N VAL A 116 -4.72 11.58 -5.77
CA VAL A 116 -6.02 11.51 -5.07
C VAL A 116 -5.97 10.73 -3.75
N ALA A 117 -4.85 10.06 -3.47
CA ALA A 117 -4.64 9.28 -2.26
C ALA A 117 -3.15 9.14 -1.99
N ASN A 118 -2.77 9.16 -0.70
CA ASN A 118 -1.42 8.86 -0.31
C ASN A 118 -1.13 7.35 -0.40
N MET A 119 -0.68 6.92 -1.58
CA MET A 119 -0.40 5.54 -1.92
C MET A 119 0.82 5.49 -2.83
N ARG A 120 1.69 4.51 -2.60
CA ARG A 120 2.88 4.23 -3.41
C ARG A 120 2.58 3.04 -4.33
N HIS A 121 3.11 3.05 -5.54
CA HIS A 121 2.84 2.02 -6.55
C HIS A 121 4.14 1.41 -7.05
N LEU A 122 4.42 0.19 -6.61
CA LEU A 122 5.57 -0.59 -7.05
C LEU A 122 5.14 -1.46 -8.24
N TRP A 123 5.65 -1.15 -9.43
CA TRP A 123 5.51 -2.03 -10.59
C TRP A 123 6.57 -3.11 -10.51
N LEU A 124 6.14 -4.36 -10.36
CA LEU A 124 7.01 -5.50 -10.25
C LEU A 124 7.43 -5.95 -11.65
N LEU A 125 8.74 -6.13 -11.85
CA LEU A 125 9.31 -6.49 -13.14
C LEU A 125 9.68 -7.98 -13.14
N ASP A 126 9.43 -8.64 -14.27
CA ASP A 126 9.77 -10.06 -14.47
C ASP A 126 11.29 -10.28 -14.64
N ALA A 127 12.03 -9.23 -14.98
CA ALA A 127 13.47 -9.25 -15.16
C ALA A 127 14.11 -7.96 -14.63
N ALA A 128 15.44 -8.00 -14.46
CA ALA A 128 16.20 -6.83 -14.06
C ALA A 128 16.14 -5.74 -15.14
N PRO A 129 15.77 -4.48 -14.81
CA PRO A 129 15.75 -3.43 -15.81
C PRO A 129 17.18 -3.08 -16.26
N ASP A 130 17.32 -2.61 -17.49
CA ASP A 130 18.63 -2.31 -18.08
C ASP A 130 19.35 -1.16 -17.38
N PHE A 131 18.58 -0.21 -16.84
CA PHE A 131 19.09 0.95 -16.09
C PHE A 131 19.38 0.63 -14.61
N ALA A 132 19.17 -0.61 -14.16
CA ALA A 132 19.47 -0.99 -12.78
C ALA A 132 20.98 -0.97 -12.52
N TRP A 133 21.38 -0.47 -11.34
CA TRP A 133 22.70 -0.79 -10.82
C TRP A 133 22.73 -2.26 -10.42
N LYS A 134 23.49 -3.05 -11.19
CA LYS A 134 23.72 -4.47 -10.94
C LYS A 134 25.09 -4.60 -10.29
N ARG A 135 25.18 -5.38 -9.22
CA ARG A 135 26.49 -5.77 -8.69
C ARG A 135 27.15 -6.66 -9.75
N VAL A 136 28.20 -6.17 -10.38
CA VAL A 136 29.03 -7.00 -11.25
C VAL A 136 29.69 -8.03 -10.34
N ALA A 137 29.51 -9.31 -10.66
CA ALA A 137 30.17 -10.40 -9.94
C ALA A 137 31.69 -10.36 -10.22
#